data_AF-A0A1M6QJ10-F1
#
_entry.id   AF-A0A1M6QJ10-F1
#
_cell.length_a   1.000
_cell.length_b   1.000
_cell.length_c   1.000
_cell.angle_alpha   90.00
_cell.angle_beta   90.00
_cell.angle_gamma   90.00
#
_symmetry.space_group_name_H-M   'P 1'
#
loop_
_entity.id
_entity.type
_entity.pdbx_description
1 polymer ?
#
loop_
_entity_poly.entity_id
_entity_poly.type
_entity_poly.pdbx_seq_one_letter_code
_entity_poly.pdbx_strand_id
1 'polypeptide(L)'
;MEWSVSLGAIITMIMVVIIAIERINSQLEHINNKLNKITKHLGLDECEIDEDLKKLIAEGKKIKAIKRYREHTGVGLKEAKDYIDSL
;
A
#
# COMPACT_ATOMS: atom_id res chain seq x y z
N MET A 1 -19.30 50.01 -16.69
CA MET A 1 -18.12 49.58 -17.49
C MET A 1 -17.06 48.89 -16.61
N GLU A 2 -16.91 49.27 -15.34
CA GLU A 2 -15.89 48.72 -14.43
C GLU A 2 -16.12 47.23 -14.04
N TRP A 3 -17.36 46.81 -13.86
CA TRP A 3 -17.70 45.43 -13.46
C TRP A 3 -17.29 44.34 -14.47
N SER A 4 -17.28 44.66 -15.77
CA SER A 4 -16.90 43.72 -16.83
C SER A 4 -15.39 43.42 -16.82
N VAL A 5 -14.58 44.41 -16.44
CA VAL A 5 -13.12 44.27 -16.34
C VAL A 5 -12.75 43.41 -15.13
N SER A 6 -13.40 43.65 -13.98
CA SER A 6 -13.19 42.86 -12.76
C SER A 6 -13.60 41.40 -12.94
N LEU A 7 -14.70 41.12 -13.63
CA LEU A 7 -15.13 39.77 -13.96
C LEU A 7 -14.11 39.04 -14.87
N GLY A 8 -13.55 39.74 -15.86
CA GLY A 8 -12.50 39.17 -16.72
C GLY A 8 -11.22 38.82 -15.97
N ALA A 9 -10.81 39.67 -15.01
CA ALA A 9 -9.65 39.41 -14.17
C ALA A 9 -9.82 38.16 -13.29
N ILE A 10 -11.02 37.95 -12.76
CA ILE A 10 -11.32 36.75 -11.95
C ILE A 10 -11.30 35.49 -12.82
N ILE A 11 -11.89 35.53 -14.02
CA ILE A 11 -11.92 34.39 -14.95
C ILE A 11 -10.49 34.00 -15.36
N THR A 12 -9.64 34.97 -15.68
CA THR A 12 -8.24 34.71 -16.04
C THR A 12 -7.43 34.16 -14.87
N MET A 13 -7.64 34.68 -13.66
CA MET A 13 -7.04 34.15 -12.43
C MET A 13 -7.44 32.69 -12.20
N ILE A 14 -8.72 32.37 -12.33
CA ILE A 14 -9.24 30.99 -12.18
C ILE A 14 -8.64 30.07 -13.25
N MET A 15 -8.53 30.54 -14.49
CA MET A 15 -7.97 29.76 -15.59
C MET A 15 -6.49 29.40 -15.36
N VAL A 16 -5.69 30.34 -14.83
CA VAL A 16 -4.29 30.07 -14.43
C VAL A 16 -4.22 29.04 -13.30
N VAL A 17 -5.13 29.13 -12.33
CA VAL A 17 -5.19 28.19 -11.20
C VAL A 17 -5.53 26.78 -11.68
N ILE A 18 -6.48 26.61 -12.60
CA ILE A 18 -6.85 25.30 -13.16
C ILE A 18 -5.65 24.66 -13.88
N ILE A 19 -4.93 25.43 -14.72
CA ILE A 19 -3.72 24.95 -15.41
C ILE A 19 -2.63 24.55 -14.40
N ALA A 20 -2.50 25.25 -13.28
CA ALA A 20 -1.54 24.92 -12.23
C ALA A 20 -1.90 23.64 -11.47
N ILE A 21 -3.20 23.38 -11.23
CA ILE A 21 -3.69 22.17 -10.55
C ILE A 21 -3.38 20.92 -11.37
N GLU A 22 -3.59 20.96 -12.68
CA GLU A 22 -3.25 19.85 -13.58
C GLU A 22 -1.77 19.48 -13.52
N ARG A 23 -0.88 20.48 -13.37
CA ARG A 23 0.57 20.26 -13.21
C ARG A 23 0.93 19.61 -11.87
N ILE A 24 0.14 19.86 -10.81
CA ILE A 24 0.39 19.34 -9.46
C ILE A 24 -0.06 17.87 -9.35
N ASN A 25 -1.16 17.50 -9.99
CA ASN A 25 -1.65 16.12 -10.01
C ASN A 25 -0.62 15.13 -10.58
N SER A 26 0.22 15.57 -11.52
CA SER A 26 1.28 14.75 -12.13
C SER A 26 2.41 14.37 -11.14
N GLN A 27 2.57 15.09 -10.02
CA GLN A 27 3.58 14.75 -9.00
C GLN A 27 3.08 13.72 -7.98
N LEU A 28 1.77 13.45 -7.92
CA LEU A 28 1.20 12.42 -7.05
C LEU A 28 1.57 11.00 -7.50
N GLU A 29 1.94 10.84 -8.78
CA GLU A 29 2.35 9.55 -9.35
C GLU A 29 3.76 9.12 -8.88
N HIS A 30 4.61 10.08 -8.54
CA HIS A 30 5.99 9.79 -8.12
C HIS A 30 6.11 9.40 -6.64
N ILE A 31 5.18 9.84 -5.78
CA ILE A 31 5.17 9.48 -4.35
C ILE A 31 4.80 8.00 -4.19
N ASN A 32 3.79 7.53 -4.92
CA ASN A 32 3.33 6.15 -4.84
C ASN A 32 4.35 5.16 -5.45
N ASN A 33 5.01 5.55 -6.55
CA ASN A 33 6.06 4.76 -7.17
C ASN A 33 7.35 4.65 -6.32
N LYS A 34 7.62 5.60 -5.43
CA LYS A 34 8.72 5.50 -4.47
C LYS A 34 8.39 4.56 -3.31
N LEU A 35 7.14 4.55 -2.83
CA LEU A 35 6.69 3.61 -1.82
C LEU A 35 6.85 2.16 -2.32
N ASN A 36 6.48 1.91 -3.57
CA ASN A 36 6.62 0.60 -4.21
C ASN A 36 8.08 0.19 -4.45
N LYS A 37 9.00 1.16 -4.62
CA LYS A 37 10.45 0.88 -4.72
C LYS A 37 11.06 0.51 -3.37
N ILE A 38 10.55 1.06 -2.26
CA ILE A 38 11.02 0.72 -0.92
C ILE A 38 10.58 -0.71 -0.55
N THR A 39 9.34 -1.11 -0.86
CA THR A 39 8.86 -2.51 -0.69
C THR A 39 9.74 -3.49 -1.48
N LYS A 40 10.07 -3.15 -2.73
CA LYS A 40 10.86 -4.03 -3.61
C LYS A 40 12.34 -4.13 -3.23
N HIS A 41 12.91 -3.11 -2.59
CA HIS A 41 14.30 -3.14 -2.10
C HIS A 41 14.44 -3.68 -0.67
N LEU A 42 13.34 -3.78 0.09
CA LEU A 42 13.32 -4.35 1.43
C LEU A 42 13.09 -5.87 1.47
N GLY A 43 12.90 -6.53 0.33
CA GLY A 43 12.67 -7.98 0.31
C GLY A 43 11.42 -8.39 1.10
N LEU A 44 10.45 -7.48 1.24
CA LEU A 44 9.13 -7.81 1.76
C LEU A 44 8.34 -8.44 0.62
N ASP A 45 8.72 -9.67 0.32
CA ASP A 45 7.79 -10.66 -0.16
C ASP A 45 6.79 -10.91 0.98
N GLU A 46 5.86 -9.97 1.20
CA GLU A 46 4.70 -10.18 2.06
C GLU A 46 3.76 -11.27 1.49
N CYS A 47 4.13 -11.92 0.38
CA CYS A 47 3.35 -12.97 -0.28
C CYS A 47 3.95 -14.37 -0.16
N GLU A 48 5.27 -14.57 -0.05
CA GLU A 48 5.86 -15.92 -0.08
C GLU A 48 5.53 -16.74 1.17
N ILE A 49 5.58 -16.13 2.37
CA ILE A 49 5.19 -16.81 3.61
C ILE A 49 3.70 -17.12 3.59
N ASP A 50 2.87 -16.18 3.13
CA ASP A 50 1.43 -16.31 3.12
C ASP A 50 0.96 -17.41 2.15
N GLU A 51 1.58 -17.53 0.96
CA GLU A 51 1.25 -18.59 0.01
C GLU A 51 1.61 -20.00 0.51
N ASP A 52 2.83 -20.17 1.03
CA ASP A 52 3.26 -21.47 1.58
C ASP A 52 2.46 -21.85 2.83
N LEU A 53 2.15 -20.86 3.68
CA LEU A 53 1.35 -21.07 4.88
C LEU A 53 -0.09 -21.44 4.52
N LYS A 54 -0.71 -20.75 3.55
CA LYS A 54 -2.04 -21.08 3.03
C LYS A 54 -2.09 -22.48 2.42
N LYS A 55 -1.06 -22.90 1.67
CA LYS A 55 -0.96 -24.28 1.15
C LYS A 55 -0.91 -25.30 2.29
N LEU A 56 -0.08 -25.08 3.31
CA LEU A 56 0.02 -25.98 4.46
C LEU A 56 -1.30 -26.07 5.24
N ILE A 57 -2.03 -24.97 5.36
CA ILE A 57 -3.37 -24.94 6.00
C ILE A 57 -4.39 -25.70 5.14
N ALA A 58 -4.43 -25.45 3.82
CA ALA A 58 -5.32 -26.13 2.88
C ALA A 58 -5.08 -27.64 2.82
N GLU A 59 -3.83 -28.08 2.96
CA GLU A 59 -3.46 -29.50 3.03
C GLU A 59 -3.72 -30.13 4.42
N GLY A 60 -4.27 -29.39 5.38
CA GLY A 60 -4.53 -29.86 6.75
C GLY A 60 -3.28 -30.05 7.60
N LYS A 61 -2.12 -29.56 7.16
CA LYS A 61 -0.81 -29.72 7.82
C LYS A 61 -0.57 -28.62 8.86
N LYS A 62 -1.52 -28.41 9.79
CA LYS A 62 -1.49 -27.35 10.81
C LYS A 62 -0.18 -27.29 11.61
N ILE A 63 0.38 -28.43 12.00
CA ILE A 63 1.63 -28.47 12.77
C ILE A 63 2.80 -27.88 11.97
N LYS A 64 2.86 -28.13 10.66
CA LYS A 64 3.90 -27.55 9.79
C LYS A 64 3.69 -26.06 9.59
N ALA A 65 2.43 -25.62 9.44
CA ALA A 65 2.08 -24.20 9.35
C ALA A 65 2.51 -23.44 10.63
N ILE A 66 2.18 -23.95 11.82
CA ILE A 66 2.58 -23.37 13.11
C ILE A 66 4.11 -23.31 13.24
N LYS A 67 4.81 -24.40 12.88
CA LYS A 67 6.28 -24.44 12.92
C LYS A 67 6.89 -23.38 12.01
N ARG A 68 6.39 -23.27 10.77
CA ARG A 68 6.88 -22.32 9.76
C ARG A 68 6.63 -20.87 10.18
N TYR A 69 5.43 -20.56 10.67
CA TYR A 69 5.08 -19.23 11.16
C TYR A 69 5.97 -18.84 12.36
N ARG A 70 6.22 -19.77 13.28
CA ARG A 70 7.11 -19.57 14.43
C ARG A 70 8.56 -19.32 14.03
N GLU A 71 9.09 -20.08 13.07
CA GLU A 71 10.46 -19.93 12.57
C GLU A 71 10.71 -18.58 11.89
N HIS A 72 9.69 -18.02 11.25
CA HIS A 72 9.78 -16.73 10.55
C HIS A 72 9.54 -15.52 11.45
N THR A 73 8.54 -15.60 12.33
CA THR A 73 8.12 -14.46 13.16
C THR A 73 8.79 -14.44 14.53
N GLY A 74 9.37 -15.56 14.96
CA GLY A 74 10.03 -15.69 16.27
C GLY A 74 9.05 -15.71 17.47
N VAL A 75 7.75 -15.73 17.22
CA VAL A 75 6.70 -15.70 18.26
C VAL A 75 6.67 -16.99 19.10
N GLY A 76 6.00 -16.96 20.25
CA GLY A 76 5.80 -18.13 21.07
C GLY A 76 4.96 -19.22 20.37
N LEU A 77 5.12 -20.48 20.78
CA LEU A 77 4.34 -21.60 20.22
C LEU A 77 2.82 -21.38 20.36
N LYS A 78 2.40 -20.76 21.47
CA LYS A 78 1.00 -20.43 21.73
C LYS A 78 0.49 -19.39 20.72
N GLU A 79 1.21 -18.29 20.56
CA GLU A 79 0.86 -17.21 19.62
C GLU A 79 0.83 -17.72 18.18
N ALA A 80 1.79 -18.57 17.81
CA ALA A 80 1.81 -19.19 16.49
C ALA A 80 0.60 -20.12 16.28
N LYS A 81 0.22 -20.91 17.28
CA LYS A 81 -0.96 -21.77 17.20
C LYS A 81 -2.24 -20.93 17.07
N ASP A 82 -2.41 -19.94 17.94
CA ASP A 82 -3.60 -19.10 17.98
C ASP A 82 -3.81 -18.36 16.64
N TYR A 83 -2.72 -17.88 16.04
CA TYR A 83 -2.76 -17.28 14.69
C TYR A 83 -3.21 -18.28 13.62
N ILE A 84 -2.59 -19.46 13.55
CA ILE A 84 -2.95 -20.47 12.53
C ILE A 84 -4.35 -21.06 12.73
N ASP A 85 -4.82 -21.16 13.97
CA ASP A 85 -6.19 -21.60 14.25
C ASP A 85 -7.24 -20.50 13.94
N SER A 86 -6.82 -19.24 13.80
CA SER A 86 -7.69 -18.12 13.39
C SER A 86 -7.82 -17.93 11.87
N LEU A 87 -6.96 -18.59 11.09
CA LEU A 87 -6.97 -18.62 9.63
C LEU A 87 -7.87 -19.74 9.09
#